data_AF-A0AAV1YFS4-F1
#
_entry.id   AF-A0AAV1YFS4-F1
#
_cell.length_a   1.000
_cell.length_b   1.000
_cell.length_c   1.000
_cell.angle_alpha   90.00
_cell.angle_beta   90.00
_cell.angle_gamma   90.00
#
_symmetry.space_group_name_H-M   'P 1'
#
loop_
_entity.id
_entity.type
_entity.pdbx_description
1 polymer ?
#
loop_
_entity_poly.entity_id
_entity_poly.type
_entity_poly.pdbx_seq_one_letter_code
_entity_poly.pdbx_strand_id
1 'polypeptide(L)'
;MVGYFKCTRGVRQGDPLSPILFCLAEDVLSRGITKLLSERKISTISGPKGIQTPSHVLYADDIFIFCKVKRREILQLTSLIHIYVDASGQCVNASKSKFYTASTSTNKIASLTQVLGFSNGFLPLMYLGVPIFLGKPRKIYLERIADKIIQKLATWKGSLLFIMGRIELVKSVIQNMLIFSFNIYAWPATLLNHLDKCIRNFIWSGNIEVRKLVTVAWKNVCLPLKEGGLGIRSIKKMNQAAMLKLTWEMLHSNQEWARFFRNRFGHTPNPSTRYFKSSIWPAIKANWHMVHMNSVWIIGDGKTTNFWIDNWLGEPLADTLNIPWNLQKNLNASVADFIIDKSWIIPHSLNILYPQLLDLISNTYISSNPDIFIWQKPSDGFLTAKEAYAHCNPGTFLSNWGKTIWSTSIPPANSFTTWRLLNNKMPTDENLQSRGCALASKCDLCRLKEDSTQHLFLQCSFAKSIWQWLGSTLSLNLDLSSVNNLLKATKLNCSD
;
A
#
# COMPACT_ATOMS: atom_id res chain seq x y z
N MET A 1 28.78 -17.35 24.88
CA MET A 1 28.53 -17.42 26.34
C MET A 1 27.43 -18.43 26.60
N VAL A 2 27.81 -19.62 27.10
CA VAL A 2 26.88 -20.56 27.72
C VAL A 2 26.64 -20.01 29.14
N GLY A 3 25.40 -19.66 29.47
CA GLY A 3 25.07 -18.94 30.71
C GLY A 3 25.22 -19.83 31.95
N TYR A 4 25.65 -19.20 33.05
CA TYR A 4 25.84 -19.80 34.39
C TYR A 4 24.56 -20.44 34.98
N PHE A 5 23.37 -20.05 34.50
CA PHE A 5 22.09 -20.59 34.93
C PHE A 5 21.48 -21.53 33.88
N LYS A 6 21.13 -22.76 34.29
CA LYS A 6 20.42 -23.72 33.44
C LYS A 6 18.96 -23.28 33.27
N CYS A 7 18.57 -22.97 32.04
CA CYS A 7 17.17 -22.70 31.70
C CYS A 7 16.40 -24.03 31.63
N THR A 8 15.43 -24.22 32.53
CA THR A 8 14.63 -25.46 32.61
C THR A 8 13.34 -25.39 31.79
N ARG A 9 12.85 -24.18 31.49
CA ARG A 9 11.62 -23.94 30.71
C ARG A 9 11.77 -22.68 29.85
N GLY A 10 11.24 -22.76 28.63
CA GLY A 10 11.21 -21.66 27.68
C GLY A 10 12.26 -21.79 26.58
N VAL A 11 12.00 -21.11 25.47
CA VAL A 11 12.93 -21.01 24.33
C VAL A 11 13.63 -19.65 24.37
N ARG A 12 14.87 -19.59 23.91
CA ARG A 12 15.69 -18.38 24.02
C ARG A 12 15.20 -17.30 23.05
N GLN A 13 14.86 -16.12 23.56
CA GLN A 13 14.57 -14.97 22.70
C GLN A 13 15.83 -14.54 21.92
N GLY A 14 15.67 -14.33 20.62
CA GLY A 14 16.78 -14.01 19.70
C GLY A 14 17.49 -15.22 19.11
N ASP A 15 17.13 -16.45 19.52
CA ASP A 15 17.57 -17.67 18.83
C ASP A 15 16.72 -17.88 17.56
N PRO A 16 17.33 -18.14 16.38
CA PRO A 16 16.61 -18.32 15.12
C PRO A 16 15.65 -19.53 15.11
N LEU A 17 15.84 -20.52 15.97
CA LEU A 17 14.96 -21.69 16.08
C LEU A 17 13.79 -21.49 17.02
N SER A 18 13.88 -20.55 17.96
CA SER A 18 12.80 -20.31 18.93
C SER A 18 11.43 -20.01 18.29
N PRO A 19 11.33 -19.21 17.21
CA PRO A 19 10.05 -18.94 16.56
C PRO A 19 9.36 -20.19 16.00
N ILE A 20 10.09 -21.09 15.34
CA ILE A 20 9.46 -22.29 14.74
C ILE A 20 9.03 -23.28 15.82
N LEU A 21 9.82 -23.42 16.90
CA LEU A 21 9.44 -24.24 18.05
C LEU A 21 8.16 -23.71 18.71
N PHE A 22 8.01 -22.39 18.81
CA PHE A 22 6.80 -21.76 19.31
C PHE A 22 5.60 -22.04 18.41
N CYS A 23 5.75 -21.88 17.09
CA CYS A 23 4.69 -22.21 16.13
C CYS A 23 4.27 -23.69 16.18
N LEU A 24 5.22 -24.61 16.37
CA LEU A 24 4.92 -26.05 16.50
C LEU A 24 4.08 -26.35 17.75
N ALA A 25 4.37 -25.68 18.87
CA ALA A 25 3.56 -25.83 20.08
C ALA A 25 2.14 -25.28 19.85
N GLU A 26 2.01 -24.09 19.26
CA GLU A 26 0.70 -23.49 18.96
C GLU A 26 -0.12 -24.25 17.91
N ASP A 27 0.54 -24.98 16.99
CA ASP A 27 -0.14 -25.83 16.01
C ASP A 27 -1.01 -26.90 16.69
N VAL A 28 -0.60 -27.39 17.87
CA VAL A 28 -1.40 -28.34 18.67
C VAL A 28 -2.71 -27.71 19.11
N LEU A 29 -2.69 -26.45 19.58
CA LEU A 29 -3.90 -25.72 19.96
C LEU A 29 -4.80 -25.46 18.73
N SER A 30 -4.20 -25.04 17.62
CA SER A 30 -4.89 -24.81 16.34
C SER A 30 -5.62 -26.08 15.84
N ARG A 31 -4.93 -27.22 15.84
CA ARG A 31 -5.52 -28.53 15.50
C ARG A 31 -6.59 -28.94 16.50
N GLY A 32 -6.41 -28.67 17.79
CA GLY A 32 -7.41 -28.90 18.83
C GLY A 32 -8.71 -28.17 18.55
N ILE A 33 -8.64 -26.87 18.22
CA ILE A 33 -9.80 -26.06 17.85
C ILE A 33 -10.46 -26.61 16.58
N THR A 34 -9.64 -26.98 15.59
CA THR A 34 -10.11 -27.58 14.34
C THR A 34 -10.85 -28.90 14.57
N LYS A 35 -10.34 -29.74 15.48
CA LYS A 35 -10.98 -31.00 15.88
C LYS A 35 -12.33 -30.77 16.57
N LEU A 36 -12.44 -29.77 17.44
CA LEU A 36 -13.73 -29.42 18.06
C LEU A 36 -14.78 -29.01 17.02
N LEU A 37 -14.38 -28.38 15.91
CA LEU A 37 -15.28 -28.03 14.81
C LEU A 37 -15.70 -29.25 14.01
N SER A 38 -14.77 -30.14 13.66
CA SER A 38 -15.09 -31.37 12.91
C SER A 38 -16.04 -32.27 13.70
N GLU A 39 -15.89 -32.30 15.03
CA GLU A 39 -16.78 -33.03 15.95
C GLU A 39 -18.08 -32.26 16.27
N ARG A 40 -18.31 -31.09 15.68
CA ARG A 40 -19.48 -30.21 15.92
C ARG A 40 -19.67 -29.81 17.39
N LYS A 41 -18.60 -29.85 18.20
CA LYS A 41 -18.59 -29.43 19.61
C LYS A 41 -18.56 -27.91 19.75
N ILE A 42 -17.99 -27.22 18.77
CA ILE A 42 -18.06 -25.77 18.64
C ILE A 42 -18.53 -25.39 17.24
N SER A 43 -19.14 -24.22 17.10
CA SER A 43 -19.58 -23.66 15.82
C SER A 43 -18.89 -22.32 15.58
N THR A 44 -18.49 -22.04 14.33
CA THR A 44 -17.99 -20.71 13.96
C THR A 44 -19.11 -19.67 13.98
N ILE A 45 -18.74 -18.38 14.02
CA ILE A 45 -19.69 -17.28 13.88
C ILE A 45 -20.54 -17.43 12.60
N SER A 46 -21.80 -17.00 12.64
CA SER A 46 -22.65 -17.07 11.44
C SER A 46 -22.20 -16.06 10.39
N GLY A 47 -21.79 -16.53 9.21
CA GLY A 47 -21.52 -15.67 8.06
C GLY A 47 -22.81 -15.22 7.36
N PRO A 48 -22.80 -14.07 6.67
CA PRO A 48 -23.92 -13.67 5.83
C PRO A 48 -24.13 -14.68 4.70
N LYS A 49 -25.38 -14.98 4.35
CA LYS A 49 -25.76 -15.94 3.28
C LYS A 49 -25.13 -17.34 3.44
N GLY A 50 -24.88 -17.79 4.67
CA GLY A 50 -24.33 -19.13 4.92
C GLY A 50 -22.85 -19.28 4.59
N ILE A 51 -22.12 -18.16 4.37
CA ILE A 51 -20.68 -18.20 4.11
C ILE A 51 -19.95 -18.79 5.31
N GLN A 52 -19.05 -19.73 5.05
CA GLN A 52 -18.16 -20.29 6.05
C GLN A 52 -17.18 -19.22 6.55
N THR A 53 -17.11 -19.05 7.87
CA THR A 53 -16.23 -18.08 8.52
C THR A 53 -15.04 -18.79 9.13
N PRO A 54 -13.88 -18.12 9.29
CA PRO A 54 -12.76 -18.70 10.01
C PRO A 54 -13.16 -19.01 11.46
N SER A 55 -12.52 -20.03 12.04
CA SER A 55 -12.72 -20.41 13.43
C SER A 55 -11.70 -19.78 14.37
N HIS A 56 -10.48 -19.57 13.89
CA HIS A 56 -9.41 -18.96 14.67
C HIS A 56 -8.32 -18.41 13.73
N VAL A 57 -7.55 -17.45 14.24
CA VAL A 57 -6.39 -16.85 13.57
C VAL A 57 -5.31 -16.69 14.64
N LEU A 58 -4.09 -17.15 14.35
CA LEU A 58 -2.95 -17.01 15.25
C LEU A 58 -1.89 -16.13 14.61
N TYR A 59 -1.26 -15.29 15.43
CA TYR A 59 -0.02 -14.61 15.09
C TYR A 59 0.87 -14.61 16.32
N ALA A 60 1.79 -15.58 16.39
CA ALA A 60 2.47 -15.91 17.64
C ALA A 60 1.44 -15.99 18.80
N ASP A 61 1.73 -15.38 19.95
CA ASP A 61 0.90 -15.40 21.14
C ASP A 61 -0.45 -14.67 21.01
N ASP A 62 -0.64 -13.88 19.96
CA ASP A 62 -1.88 -13.15 19.69
C ASP A 62 -2.90 -14.01 18.93
N ILE A 63 -3.81 -14.65 19.67
CA ILE A 63 -4.82 -15.58 19.14
C ILE A 63 -6.23 -14.96 19.12
N PHE A 64 -6.90 -15.03 17.96
CA PHE A 64 -8.34 -14.82 17.85
C PHE A 64 -9.08 -16.13 17.66
N ILE A 65 -10.19 -16.30 18.40
CA ILE A 65 -11.11 -17.43 18.26
C ILE A 65 -12.51 -16.89 17.97
N PHE A 66 -13.10 -17.36 16.87
CA PHE A 66 -14.41 -16.96 16.38
C PHE A 66 -15.41 -18.11 16.54
N CYS A 67 -16.25 -18.02 17.57
CA CYS A 67 -17.26 -19.05 17.85
C CYS A 67 -18.62 -18.44 18.20
N LYS A 68 -19.66 -19.27 18.17
CA LYS A 68 -21.00 -18.88 18.65
C LYS A 68 -21.02 -18.81 20.17
N VAL A 69 -21.79 -17.86 20.68
CA VAL A 69 -22.01 -17.68 22.12
C VAL A 69 -23.03 -18.70 22.61
N LYS A 70 -22.59 -19.94 22.83
CA LYS A 70 -23.38 -20.98 23.50
C LYS A 70 -22.60 -21.54 24.68
N ARG A 71 -23.22 -21.60 25.86
CA ARG A 71 -22.54 -22.03 27.10
C ARG A 71 -21.83 -23.39 26.95
N ARG A 72 -22.48 -24.38 26.32
CA ARG A 72 -21.86 -25.69 26.05
C ARG A 72 -20.60 -25.59 25.18
N GLU A 73 -20.65 -24.82 24.09
CA GLU A 73 -19.51 -24.65 23.17
C GLU A 73 -18.35 -23.91 23.85
N ILE A 74 -18.65 -22.88 24.66
CA ILE A 74 -17.64 -22.16 25.42
C ILE A 74 -16.97 -23.07 26.46
N LEU A 75 -17.72 -23.92 27.15
CA LEU A 75 -17.13 -24.88 28.10
C LEU A 75 -16.20 -25.89 27.42
N GLN A 76 -16.55 -26.36 26.21
CA GLN A 76 -15.67 -27.22 25.42
C GLN A 76 -14.37 -26.50 25.03
N LEU A 77 -14.48 -25.22 24.63
CA LEU A 77 -13.31 -24.40 24.31
C LEU A 77 -12.42 -24.17 25.54
N THR A 78 -13.00 -23.81 26.68
CA THR A 78 -12.27 -23.61 27.94
C THR A 78 -11.59 -24.90 28.38
N SER A 79 -12.26 -26.06 28.25
CA SER A 79 -11.68 -27.36 28.54
C SER A 79 -10.47 -27.68 27.65
N LEU A 80 -10.55 -27.40 26.34
CA LEU A 80 -9.42 -27.56 25.43
C LEU A 80 -8.24 -26.66 25.83
N ILE A 81 -8.51 -25.40 26.18
CA ILE A 81 -7.49 -24.46 26.62
C ILE A 81 -6.80 -24.98 27.89
N HIS A 82 -7.55 -25.50 28.87
CA HIS A 82 -6.95 -26.10 30.07
C HIS A 82 -6.07 -27.30 29.76
N ILE A 83 -6.54 -28.22 28.91
CA ILE A 83 -5.73 -29.38 28.49
C ILE A 83 -4.44 -28.92 27.81
N TYR A 84 -4.52 -27.88 26.96
CA TYR A 84 -3.35 -27.32 26.30
C TYR A 84 -2.39 -26.64 27.29
N VAL A 85 -2.90 -25.87 28.25
CA VAL A 85 -2.11 -25.23 29.32
C VAL A 85 -1.38 -26.28 30.15
N ASP A 86 -2.07 -27.35 30.54
CA ASP A 86 -1.49 -28.44 31.35
C ASP A 86 -0.41 -29.20 30.57
N ALA A 87 -0.60 -29.44 29.27
CA ALA A 87 0.35 -30.15 28.43
C ALA A 87 1.57 -29.30 28.04
N SER A 88 1.36 -28.02 27.71
CA SER A 88 2.41 -27.13 27.19
C SER A 88 3.14 -26.36 28.29
N GLY A 89 2.53 -26.18 29.46
CA GLY A 89 2.99 -25.26 30.51
C GLY A 89 2.83 -23.78 30.16
N GLN A 90 2.21 -23.43 29.03
CA GLN A 90 1.87 -22.05 28.68
C GLN A 90 0.61 -21.60 29.42
N CYS A 91 0.54 -20.33 29.82
CA CYS A 91 -0.63 -19.78 30.53
C CYS A 91 -1.30 -18.66 29.73
N VAL A 92 -2.64 -18.64 29.76
CA VAL A 92 -3.41 -17.53 29.16
C VAL A 92 -3.34 -16.31 30.07
N ASN A 93 -2.97 -15.15 29.49
CA ASN A 93 -2.97 -13.90 30.23
C ASN A 93 -4.39 -13.30 30.29
N ALA A 94 -5.13 -13.59 31.36
CA ALA A 94 -6.49 -13.10 31.55
C ALA A 94 -6.62 -11.56 31.55
N SER A 95 -5.57 -10.83 31.98
CA SER A 95 -5.58 -9.36 32.00
C SER A 95 -5.50 -8.73 30.60
N LYS A 96 -4.81 -9.41 29.67
CA LYS A 96 -4.69 -8.99 28.27
C LYS A 96 -5.81 -9.55 27.39
N SER A 97 -6.36 -10.70 27.78
CA SER A 97 -7.41 -11.41 27.04
C SER A 97 -8.76 -10.73 27.20
N LYS A 98 -9.49 -10.58 26.10
CA LYS A 98 -10.82 -9.97 26.07
C LYS A 98 -11.73 -10.74 25.14
N PHE A 99 -13.01 -10.80 25.46
CA PHE A 99 -14.02 -11.30 24.53
C PHE A 99 -14.81 -10.15 23.91
N TYR A 100 -15.29 -10.35 22.68
CA TYR A 100 -16.06 -9.36 21.94
C TYR A 100 -17.36 -10.02 21.45
N THR A 101 -18.50 -9.42 21.75
CA THR A 101 -19.82 -9.94 21.33
C THR A 101 -20.56 -8.95 20.44
N ALA A 102 -21.34 -9.47 19.50
CA ALA A 102 -22.36 -8.67 18.83
C ALA A 102 -23.55 -8.51 19.79
N SER A 103 -24.12 -7.28 19.87
CA SER A 103 -25.28 -6.88 20.70
C SER A 103 -25.94 -8.03 21.48
N THR A 104 -25.51 -8.23 22.73
CA THR A 104 -25.93 -9.34 23.60
C THR A 104 -26.40 -8.77 24.95
N SER A 105 -27.29 -9.47 25.65
CA SER A 105 -27.80 -9.03 26.95
C SER A 105 -26.70 -9.00 28.02
N THR A 106 -26.83 -8.09 28.98
CA THR A 106 -25.92 -7.93 30.12
C THR A 106 -25.74 -9.24 30.90
N ASN A 107 -26.81 -10.01 31.11
CA ASN A 107 -26.76 -11.30 31.79
C ASN A 107 -25.88 -12.33 31.06
N LYS A 108 -25.93 -12.35 29.72
CA LYS A 108 -25.07 -13.24 28.92
C LYS A 108 -23.61 -12.78 28.98
N ILE A 109 -23.35 -11.48 28.98
CA ILE A 109 -22.01 -10.93 29.15
C ILE A 109 -21.45 -11.33 30.52
N ALA A 110 -22.23 -11.17 31.61
CA ALA A 110 -21.82 -11.57 32.95
C ALA A 110 -21.52 -13.08 33.04
N SER A 111 -22.38 -13.92 32.44
CA SER A 111 -22.14 -15.36 32.37
C SER A 111 -20.86 -15.72 31.59
N LEU A 112 -20.58 -15.03 30.49
CA LEU A 112 -19.34 -15.22 29.73
C LEU A 112 -18.10 -14.80 30.52
N THR A 113 -18.15 -13.63 31.17
CA THR A 113 -17.07 -13.15 32.04
C THR A 113 -16.75 -14.18 33.12
N GLN A 114 -17.77 -14.78 33.74
CA GLN A 114 -17.59 -15.81 34.77
C GLN A 114 -16.96 -17.09 34.21
N VAL A 115 -17.34 -17.54 33.02
CA VAL A 115 -16.85 -18.80 32.43
C VAL A 115 -15.45 -18.64 31.81
N LEU A 116 -15.19 -17.53 31.13
CA LEU A 116 -13.92 -17.27 30.44
C LEU A 116 -12.86 -16.64 31.35
N GLY A 117 -13.26 -15.93 32.40
CA GLY A 117 -12.35 -15.15 33.24
C GLY A 117 -11.80 -13.89 32.55
N PHE A 118 -12.33 -13.53 31.37
CA PHE A 118 -11.89 -12.36 30.60
C PHE A 118 -12.87 -11.21 30.73
N SER A 119 -12.37 -9.98 30.57
CA SER A 119 -13.24 -8.80 30.50
C SER A 119 -13.88 -8.64 29.12
N ASN A 120 -15.06 -8.01 29.07
CA ASN A 120 -15.70 -7.64 27.81
C ASN A 120 -14.94 -6.49 27.14
N GLY A 121 -14.59 -6.66 25.87
CA GLY A 121 -13.94 -5.65 25.04
C GLY A 121 -14.91 -4.84 24.18
N PHE A 122 -14.47 -3.67 23.73
CA PHE A 122 -15.21 -2.80 22.82
C PHE A 122 -14.38 -2.46 21.59
N LEU A 123 -15.05 -2.24 20.44
CA LEU A 123 -14.41 -1.73 19.23
C LEU A 123 -14.35 -0.20 19.29
N PRO A 124 -13.29 0.45 18.79
CA PRO A 124 -12.14 -0.13 18.07
C PRO A 124 -11.14 -0.86 18.99
N LEU A 125 -10.58 -1.98 18.53
CA LEU A 125 -9.48 -2.69 19.22
C LEU A 125 -8.20 -2.61 18.37
N MET A 126 -7.03 -2.57 19.00
CA MET A 126 -5.74 -2.62 18.27
C MET A 126 -5.29 -4.07 18.14
N TYR A 127 -4.97 -4.52 16.93
CA TYR A 127 -4.43 -5.84 16.65
C TYR A 127 -3.24 -5.72 15.68
N LEU A 128 -2.09 -6.28 16.06
CA LEU A 128 -0.83 -6.18 15.28
C LEU A 128 -0.49 -4.76 14.83
N GLY A 129 -0.81 -3.76 15.66
CA GLY A 129 -0.56 -2.35 15.35
C GLY A 129 -1.60 -1.67 14.45
N VAL A 130 -2.66 -2.36 14.03
CA VAL A 130 -3.76 -1.81 13.22
C VAL A 130 -5.09 -1.87 13.97
N PRO A 131 -5.89 -0.79 13.97
CA PRO A 131 -7.19 -0.77 14.64
C PRO A 131 -8.23 -1.56 13.83
N ILE A 132 -8.91 -2.49 14.48
CA ILE A 132 -10.10 -3.18 13.96
C ILE A 132 -11.34 -2.41 14.43
N PHE A 133 -12.18 -2.00 13.49
CA PHE A 133 -13.41 -1.25 13.73
C PHE A 133 -14.50 -1.57 12.71
N LEU A 134 -15.74 -1.15 12.99
CA LEU A 134 -16.90 -1.40 12.14
C LEU A 134 -17.23 -0.19 11.25
N GLY A 135 -17.44 -0.47 9.96
CA GLY A 135 -17.82 0.54 8.97
C GLY A 135 -16.62 1.32 8.43
N LYS A 136 -16.91 2.38 7.65
CA LYS A 136 -15.90 3.15 6.92
C LYS A 136 -14.80 3.70 7.85
N PRO A 137 -13.52 3.67 7.44
CA PRO A 137 -12.43 4.28 8.19
C PRO A 137 -12.70 5.77 8.46
N ARG A 138 -12.62 6.15 9.73
CA ARG A 138 -12.75 7.53 10.21
C ARG A 138 -11.42 7.99 10.78
N LYS A 139 -11.21 9.31 10.81
CA LYS A 139 -9.97 9.92 11.33
C LYS A 139 -9.62 9.35 12.71
N ILE A 140 -10.58 9.38 13.63
CA ILE A 140 -10.42 8.95 15.03
C ILE A 140 -9.86 7.53 15.20
N TYR A 141 -10.14 6.62 14.27
CA TYR A 141 -9.64 5.25 14.38
C TYR A 141 -8.16 5.14 14.00
N LEU A 142 -7.71 5.91 13.02
CA LEU A 142 -6.35 5.85 12.47
C LEU A 142 -5.42 6.92 13.06
N GLU A 143 -5.98 7.86 13.82
CA GLU A 143 -5.28 8.97 14.46
C GLU A 143 -4.10 8.50 15.31
N ARG A 144 -4.28 7.44 16.12
CA ARG A 144 -3.19 6.87 16.91
C ARG A 144 -1.97 6.44 16.08
N ILE A 145 -2.17 5.95 14.86
CA ILE A 145 -1.04 5.59 13.96
C ILE A 145 -0.37 6.86 13.43
N ALA A 146 -1.18 7.86 13.04
CA ALA A 146 -0.68 9.16 12.60
C ALA A 146 0.10 9.88 13.71
N ASP A 147 -0.38 9.85 14.95
CA ASP A 147 0.25 10.48 16.11
C ASP A 147 1.62 9.87 16.39
N LYS A 148 1.76 8.54 16.29
CA LYS A 148 3.08 7.88 16.41
C LYS A 148 4.06 8.37 15.36
N ILE A 149 3.59 8.61 14.13
CA ILE A 149 4.42 9.14 13.04
C ILE A 149 4.81 10.60 13.33
N ILE A 150 3.86 11.43 13.74
CA ILE A 150 4.07 12.84 14.07
C ILE A 150 5.04 12.95 15.25
N GLN A 151 4.86 12.16 16.30
CA GLN A 151 5.75 12.10 17.44
C GLN A 151 7.17 11.70 17.02
N LYS A 152 7.31 10.73 16.12
CA LYS A 152 8.63 10.32 15.60
C LYS A 152 9.31 11.45 14.81
N LEU A 153 8.56 12.15 13.96
CA LEU A 153 9.04 13.34 13.25
C LEU A 153 9.47 14.46 14.21
N ALA A 154 8.72 14.68 15.29
CA ALA A 154 9.01 15.69 16.29
C ALA A 154 10.22 15.34 17.18
N THR A 155 10.44 14.05 17.44
CA THR A 155 11.52 13.58 18.32
C THR A 155 12.89 13.69 17.64
N TRP A 156 12.93 13.58 16.31
CA TRP A 156 14.17 13.77 15.58
C TRP A 156 14.65 15.21 15.72
N LYS A 157 15.94 15.39 16.04
CA LYS A 157 16.62 16.69 16.02
C LYS A 157 16.81 17.18 14.58
N GLY A 158 15.70 17.39 13.87
CA GLY A 158 15.67 17.69 12.44
C GLY A 158 16.45 18.95 12.08
N SER A 159 16.53 19.92 13.00
CA SER A 159 17.35 21.12 12.85
C SER A 159 18.84 20.83 12.66
N LEU A 160 19.36 19.77 13.27
CA LEU A 160 20.76 19.35 13.16
C LEU A 160 21.05 18.51 11.91
N LEU A 161 20.01 18.11 11.18
CA LEU A 161 20.15 17.28 9.99
C LEU A 161 20.11 18.13 8.74
N PHE A 162 21.01 17.81 7.80
CA PHE A 162 20.87 18.27 6.43
C PHE A 162 19.55 17.76 5.83
N ILE A 163 18.99 18.55 4.92
CA ILE A 163 17.69 18.24 4.29
C ILE A 163 17.66 16.87 3.61
N MET A 164 18.75 16.42 2.98
CA MET A 164 18.84 15.07 2.42
C MET A 164 18.75 13.96 3.47
N GLY A 165 19.34 14.17 4.65
CA GLY A 165 19.19 13.24 5.77
C GLY A 165 17.76 13.16 6.28
N ARG A 166 17.04 14.30 6.34
CA ARG A 166 15.61 14.33 6.70
C ARG A 166 14.75 13.59 5.69
N ILE A 167 15.06 13.74 4.40
CA ILE A 167 14.37 13.03 3.32
C ILE A 167 14.58 11.52 3.45
N GLU A 168 15.80 11.09 3.74
CA GLU A 168 16.12 9.67 3.90
C GLU A 168 15.37 9.07 5.09
N LEU A 169 15.28 9.79 6.22
CA LEU A 169 14.46 9.37 7.37
C LEU A 169 12.98 9.21 7.01
N VAL A 170 12.42 10.14 6.23
CA VAL A 170 11.02 10.04 5.79
C VAL A 170 10.82 8.81 4.90
N LYS A 171 11.71 8.57 3.93
CA LYS A 171 11.61 7.42 3.01
C LYS A 171 11.78 6.08 3.72
N SER A 172 12.86 5.92 4.48
CA SER A 172 13.25 4.65 5.10
C SER A 172 12.41 4.29 6.33
N VAL A 173 11.87 5.28 7.04
CA VAL A 173 11.16 5.04 8.31
C VAL A 173 9.68 5.38 8.20
N ILE A 174 9.34 6.62 7.86
CA ILE A 174 7.95 7.09 7.94
C ILE A 174 7.07 6.41 6.90
N GLN A 175 7.54 6.32 5.65
CA GLN A 175 6.79 5.64 4.59
C GLN A 175 6.61 4.16 4.91
N ASN A 176 7.63 3.49 5.43
CA ASN A 176 7.55 2.08 5.82
C ASN A 176 6.58 1.83 6.98
N MET A 177 6.50 2.73 7.96
CA MET A 177 5.50 2.65 9.04
C MET A 177 4.05 2.73 8.52
N LEU A 178 3.81 3.43 7.41
CA LEU A 178 2.47 3.59 6.83
C LEU A 178 2.04 2.41 5.96
N ILE A 179 2.98 1.70 5.31
CA ILE A 179 2.68 0.64 4.33
C ILE A 179 1.73 -0.41 4.91
N PHE A 180 1.99 -0.88 6.13
CA PHE A 180 1.18 -1.94 6.74
C PHE A 180 -0.30 -1.54 6.87
N SER A 181 -0.58 -0.35 7.38
CA SER A 181 -1.97 0.14 7.50
C SER A 181 -2.57 0.50 6.14
N PHE A 182 -1.77 1.03 5.21
CA PHE A 182 -2.22 1.38 3.87
C PHE A 182 -2.65 0.18 3.05
N ASN A 183 -2.08 -1.00 3.28
CA ASN A 183 -2.51 -2.23 2.61
C ASN A 183 -3.89 -2.73 3.07
N ILE A 184 -4.43 -2.21 4.17
CA ILE A 184 -5.68 -2.68 4.76
C ILE A 184 -6.82 -1.65 4.59
N TYR A 185 -6.52 -0.37 4.81
CA TYR A 185 -7.55 0.68 4.86
C TYR A 185 -7.30 1.83 3.89
N ALA A 186 -8.40 2.34 3.33
CA ALA A 186 -8.42 3.65 2.70
C ALA A 186 -8.42 4.72 3.81
N TRP A 187 -7.33 5.45 3.93
CA TRP A 187 -7.18 6.48 4.94
C TRP A 187 -8.00 7.73 4.57
N PRO A 188 -8.64 8.40 5.55
CA PRO A 188 -9.34 9.65 5.31
C PRO A 188 -8.40 10.72 4.72
N ALA A 189 -8.85 11.40 3.67
CA ALA A 189 -8.05 12.44 3.00
C ALA A 189 -7.60 13.56 3.95
N THR A 190 -8.42 13.91 4.94
CA THR A 190 -8.08 14.91 5.96
C THR A 190 -6.87 14.50 6.79
N LEU A 191 -6.77 13.23 7.17
CA LEU A 191 -5.65 12.69 7.95
C LEU A 191 -4.38 12.59 7.09
N LEU A 192 -4.51 12.15 5.83
CA LEU A 192 -3.40 12.12 4.87
C LEU A 192 -2.85 13.53 4.63
N ASN A 193 -3.70 14.52 4.40
CA ASN A 193 -3.28 15.91 4.20
C ASN A 193 -2.57 16.49 5.43
N HIS A 194 -3.00 16.11 6.64
CA HIS A 194 -2.34 16.50 7.87
C HIS A 194 -0.94 15.91 7.98
N LEU A 195 -0.78 14.61 7.73
CA LEU A 195 0.53 13.96 7.70
C LEU A 195 1.46 14.54 6.62
N ASP A 196 0.95 14.76 5.40
CA ASP A 196 1.71 15.39 4.33
C ASP A 196 2.21 16.79 4.73
N LYS A 197 1.40 17.57 5.46
CA LYS A 197 1.81 18.88 6.00
C LYS A 197 2.97 18.73 6.99
N CYS A 198 2.87 17.81 7.95
CA CYS A 198 3.92 17.58 8.95
C CYS A 198 5.22 17.08 8.30
N ILE A 199 5.13 16.12 7.37
CA ILE A 199 6.28 15.59 6.63
C ILE A 199 6.97 16.69 5.83
N ARG A 200 6.18 17.50 5.09
CA ARG A 200 6.71 18.63 4.31
C ARG A 200 7.42 19.64 5.21
N ASN A 201 6.80 20.02 6.33
CA ASN A 201 7.40 20.97 7.27
C ASN A 201 8.71 20.41 7.84
N PHE A 202 8.71 19.16 8.31
CA PHE A 202 9.92 18.49 8.81
C PHE A 202 11.06 18.49 7.78
N ILE A 203 10.79 18.14 6.52
CA ILE A 203 11.82 18.14 5.46
C ILE A 203 12.41 19.54 5.30
N TRP A 204 11.57 20.57 5.15
CA TRP A 204 12.05 21.92 4.82
C TRP A 204 12.65 22.68 6.02
N SER A 205 12.06 22.58 7.21
CA SER A 205 12.47 23.37 8.37
C SER A 205 13.19 22.57 9.45
N GLY A 206 13.04 21.24 9.47
CA GLY A 206 13.51 20.39 10.56
C GLY A 206 12.55 20.38 11.75
N ASN A 207 11.39 21.04 11.64
CA ASN A 207 10.35 21.13 12.64
C ASN A 207 8.97 20.92 11.96
N ILE A 208 8.10 20.14 12.58
CA ILE A 208 6.79 19.78 12.00
C ILE A 208 5.79 20.96 11.95
N GLU A 209 5.98 22.00 12.75
CA GLU A 209 5.10 23.17 12.86
C GLU A 209 5.58 24.34 11.99
N VAL A 210 6.90 24.49 11.87
CA VAL A 210 7.50 25.62 11.14
C VAL A 210 7.42 25.40 9.64
N ARG A 211 6.70 26.29 8.96
CA ARG A 211 6.63 26.35 7.49
C ARG A 211 7.76 27.21 6.92
N LYS A 212 8.47 26.71 5.91
CA LYS A 212 9.39 27.52 5.09
C LYS A 212 8.65 28.20 3.93
N LEU A 213 9.09 29.40 3.58
CA LEU A 213 8.49 30.24 2.54
C LEU A 213 8.90 29.80 1.13
N VAL A 214 10.20 29.77 0.86
CA VAL A 214 10.74 29.37 -0.45
C VAL A 214 10.91 27.85 -0.49
N THR A 215 9.93 27.18 -1.09
CA THR A 215 9.89 25.72 -1.21
C THR A 215 9.49 25.31 -2.62
N VAL A 216 9.94 24.13 -3.04
CA VAL A 216 9.45 23.48 -4.27
C VAL A 216 8.08 22.85 -3.99
N ALA A 217 7.18 22.89 -4.98
CA ALA A 217 5.85 22.32 -4.86
C ALA A 217 5.92 20.84 -4.46
N TRP A 218 5.07 20.41 -3.52
CA TRP A 218 5.11 19.05 -2.95
C TRP A 218 4.97 17.95 -4.03
N LYS A 219 4.13 18.18 -5.04
CA LYS A 219 4.01 17.27 -6.19
C LYS A 219 5.35 17.02 -6.91
N ASN A 220 6.18 18.05 -7.06
CA ASN A 220 7.49 17.95 -7.72
C ASN A 220 8.52 17.32 -6.78
N VAL A 221 8.47 17.62 -5.48
CA VAL A 221 9.29 16.94 -4.46
C VAL A 221 9.05 15.43 -4.51
N CYS A 222 7.79 15.03 -4.70
CA CYS A 222 7.38 13.63 -4.72
C CYS A 222 7.71 12.86 -6.01
N LEU A 223 8.23 13.54 -7.04
CA LEU A 223 8.62 12.86 -8.27
C LEU A 223 9.85 11.96 -8.04
N PRO A 224 10.03 10.90 -8.84
CA PRO A 224 11.28 10.15 -8.89
C PRO A 224 12.48 11.06 -9.15
N LEU A 225 13.68 10.66 -8.68
CA LEU A 225 14.92 11.39 -8.93
C LEU A 225 15.17 11.59 -10.44
N LYS A 226 14.85 10.57 -11.25
CA LYS A 226 14.97 10.59 -12.72
C LYS A 226 14.03 11.60 -13.39
N GLU A 227 12.91 11.92 -12.75
CA GLU A 227 11.93 12.90 -13.23
C GLU A 227 12.17 14.30 -12.63
N GLY A 228 13.24 14.47 -11.86
CA GLY A 228 13.59 15.76 -11.26
C GLY A 228 12.92 16.03 -9.92
N GLY A 229 12.46 15.01 -9.20
CA GLY A 229 12.03 15.13 -7.80
C GLY A 229 13.10 14.73 -6.80
N LEU A 230 12.69 14.50 -5.55
CA LEU A 230 13.56 14.04 -4.46
C LEU A 230 13.36 12.56 -4.16
N GLY A 231 12.56 11.84 -4.95
CA GLY A 231 12.31 10.40 -4.81
C GLY A 231 11.44 10.02 -3.62
N ILE A 232 10.71 10.95 -3.02
CA ILE A 232 9.78 10.69 -1.90
C ILE A 232 8.42 10.32 -2.49
N ARG A 233 7.86 9.16 -2.16
CA ARG A 233 6.49 8.85 -2.61
C ARG A 233 5.44 9.72 -1.91
N SER A 234 4.48 10.27 -2.66
CA SER A 234 3.29 10.88 -2.07
C SER A 234 2.50 9.83 -1.28
N ILE A 235 2.26 10.06 0.03
CA ILE A 235 1.53 9.12 0.88
C ILE A 235 0.07 8.93 0.43
N LYS A 236 -0.54 9.97 -0.14
CA LYS A 236 -1.89 9.88 -0.73
C LYS A 236 -1.89 8.90 -1.91
N LYS A 237 -0.90 9.00 -2.80
CA LYS A 237 -0.72 8.07 -3.92
C LYS A 237 -0.34 6.67 -3.45
N MET A 238 0.44 6.53 -2.37
CA MET A 238 0.76 5.24 -1.77
C MET A 238 -0.51 4.55 -1.25
N ASN A 239 -1.40 5.26 -0.55
CA ASN A 239 -2.64 4.67 -0.06
C ASN A 239 -3.59 4.32 -1.21
N GLN A 240 -3.71 5.16 -2.24
CA GLN A 240 -4.48 4.83 -3.44
C GLN A 240 -3.96 3.57 -4.15
N ALA A 241 -2.64 3.48 -4.35
CA ALA A 241 -2.00 2.32 -4.96
C ALA A 241 -2.19 1.05 -4.14
N ALA A 242 -2.10 1.13 -2.81
CA ALA A 242 -2.36 0.01 -1.93
C ALA A 242 -3.82 -0.47 -2.01
N MET A 243 -4.79 0.44 -2.13
CA MET A 243 -6.21 0.07 -2.31
C MET A 243 -6.48 -0.53 -3.69
N LEU A 244 -5.82 -0.04 -4.74
CA LEU A 244 -5.88 -0.65 -6.06
C LEU A 244 -5.34 -2.08 -6.04
N LYS A 245 -4.15 -2.27 -5.46
CA LYS A 245 -3.53 -3.60 -5.31
C LYS A 245 -4.39 -4.54 -4.48
N LEU A 246 -4.94 -4.08 -3.35
CA LEU A 246 -5.83 -4.88 -2.51
C LEU A 246 -7.09 -5.33 -3.27
N THR A 247 -7.62 -4.47 -4.14
CA THR A 247 -8.79 -4.80 -4.98
C THR A 247 -8.44 -5.89 -5.99
N TRP A 248 -7.28 -5.76 -6.65
CA TRP A 248 -6.80 -6.77 -7.59
C TRP A 248 -6.48 -8.10 -6.89
N GLU A 249 -5.81 -8.07 -5.73
CA GLU A 249 -5.57 -9.26 -4.91
C GLU A 249 -6.87 -9.92 -4.46
N MET A 250 -7.91 -9.14 -4.15
CA MET A 250 -9.21 -9.70 -3.78
C MET A 250 -9.82 -10.52 -4.92
N LEU A 251 -9.56 -10.17 -6.19
CA LEU A 251 -10.06 -10.91 -7.36
C LEU A 251 -9.14 -12.09 -7.73
N HIS A 252 -7.82 -11.87 -7.75
CA HIS A 252 -6.82 -12.84 -8.21
C HIS A 252 -6.40 -13.87 -7.14
N SER A 253 -6.23 -13.47 -5.89
CA SER A 253 -5.55 -14.29 -4.87
C SER A 253 -6.37 -15.48 -4.39
N ASN A 254 -5.74 -16.63 -4.20
CA ASN A 254 -6.36 -17.81 -3.59
C ASN A 254 -6.28 -17.84 -2.05
N GLN A 255 -5.79 -16.77 -1.42
CA GLN A 255 -5.76 -16.64 0.03
C GLN A 255 -7.18 -16.66 0.64
N GLU A 256 -7.30 -17.15 1.86
CA GLU A 256 -8.59 -17.35 2.54
C GLU A 256 -9.41 -16.08 2.65
N TRP A 257 -8.78 -14.94 2.96
CA TRP A 257 -9.46 -13.65 3.05
C TRP A 257 -10.05 -13.23 1.70
N ALA A 258 -9.33 -13.45 0.60
CA ALA A 258 -9.75 -13.06 -0.73
C ALA A 258 -10.94 -13.92 -1.17
N ARG A 259 -10.87 -15.24 -0.94
CA ARG A 259 -12.00 -16.18 -1.15
C ARG A 259 -13.22 -15.78 -0.32
N PHE A 260 -13.03 -15.48 0.96
CA PHE A 260 -14.11 -15.03 1.84
C PHE A 260 -14.76 -13.74 1.34
N PHE A 261 -13.96 -12.77 0.88
CA PHE A 261 -14.46 -11.52 0.32
C PHE A 261 -15.20 -11.73 -1.01
N ARG A 262 -14.68 -12.55 -1.93
CA ARG A 262 -15.37 -12.90 -3.19
C ARG A 262 -16.71 -13.58 -2.92
N ASN A 263 -16.78 -14.51 -1.98
CA ASN A 263 -18.03 -15.16 -1.59
C ASN A 263 -19.04 -14.19 -0.99
N ARG A 264 -18.56 -13.16 -0.27
CA ARG A 264 -19.41 -12.18 0.40
C ARG A 264 -19.91 -11.06 -0.50
N PHE A 265 -19.04 -10.53 -1.35
CA PHE A 265 -19.29 -9.31 -2.12
C PHE A 265 -19.45 -9.56 -3.63
N GLY A 266 -19.06 -10.75 -4.11
CA GLY A 266 -19.04 -11.11 -5.52
C GLY A 266 -17.67 -10.91 -6.16
N HIS A 267 -17.57 -11.31 -7.42
CA HIS A 267 -16.39 -11.17 -8.29
C HIS A 267 -16.77 -10.62 -9.68
N THR A 268 -18.05 -10.31 -9.90
CA THR A 268 -18.56 -9.80 -11.18
C THR A 268 -18.08 -8.38 -11.45
N PRO A 269 -17.91 -7.97 -12.73
CA PRO A 269 -17.50 -6.61 -13.10
C PRO A 269 -18.37 -5.51 -12.49
N ASN A 270 -19.66 -5.81 -12.28
CA ASN A 270 -20.60 -4.91 -11.61
C ASN A 270 -20.76 -5.29 -10.13
N PRO A 271 -20.22 -4.49 -9.18
CA PRO A 271 -20.33 -4.78 -7.75
C PRO A 271 -21.70 -4.39 -7.21
N SER A 272 -22.15 -5.09 -6.16
CA SER A 272 -23.45 -4.79 -5.54
C SER A 272 -23.59 -3.32 -5.10
N THR A 273 -24.74 -2.70 -5.42
CA THR A 273 -25.10 -1.34 -5.00
C THR A 273 -25.40 -1.23 -3.51
N ARG A 274 -25.69 -2.36 -2.84
CA ARG A 274 -26.00 -2.43 -1.41
C ARG A 274 -24.89 -1.82 -0.56
N TYR A 275 -25.29 -1.09 0.48
CA TYR A 275 -24.36 -0.66 1.52
C TYR A 275 -24.00 -1.83 2.44
N PHE A 276 -22.69 -2.04 2.63
CA PHE A 276 -22.17 -3.00 3.58
C PHE A 276 -21.42 -2.27 4.69
N LYS A 277 -21.73 -2.60 5.95
CA LYS A 277 -21.02 -2.09 7.13
C LYS A 277 -19.65 -2.79 7.27
N SER A 278 -18.74 -2.47 6.35
CA SER A 278 -17.38 -3.00 6.25
C SER A 278 -16.37 -1.85 6.22
N SER A 279 -15.22 -2.05 6.83
CA SER A 279 -14.09 -1.11 6.84
C SER A 279 -13.20 -1.20 5.61
N ILE A 280 -13.24 -2.34 4.91
CA ILE A 280 -12.35 -2.64 3.76
C ILE A 280 -13.12 -2.53 2.43
N TRP A 281 -14.35 -3.08 2.37
CA TRP A 281 -15.15 -3.13 1.13
C TRP A 281 -15.35 -1.79 0.43
N PRO A 282 -15.61 -0.66 1.11
CA PRO A 282 -15.78 0.63 0.43
C PRO A 282 -14.57 1.04 -0.41
N ALA A 283 -13.35 0.69 0.04
CA ALA A 283 -12.12 0.98 -0.69
C ALA A 283 -11.94 0.07 -1.90
N ILE A 284 -12.24 -1.22 -1.72
CA ILE A 284 -12.24 -2.21 -2.80
C ILE A 284 -13.24 -1.82 -3.90
N LYS A 285 -14.48 -1.53 -3.50
CA LYS A 285 -15.54 -1.10 -4.41
C LYS A 285 -15.17 0.17 -5.19
N ALA A 286 -14.46 1.11 -4.59
CA ALA A 286 -14.05 2.35 -5.26
C ALA A 286 -13.03 2.12 -6.38
N ASN A 287 -12.21 1.06 -6.31
CA ASN A 287 -11.22 0.73 -7.33
C ASN A 287 -11.68 -0.41 -8.25
N TRP A 288 -12.88 -0.95 -8.03
CA TRP A 288 -13.40 -2.13 -8.72
C TRP A 288 -13.36 -2.01 -10.25
N HIS A 289 -13.98 -0.96 -10.77
CA HIS A 289 -14.03 -0.70 -12.21
C HIS A 289 -12.63 -0.49 -12.80
N MET A 290 -11.75 0.21 -12.08
CA MET A 290 -10.36 0.42 -12.51
C MET A 290 -9.62 -0.91 -12.67
N VAL A 291 -9.86 -1.86 -11.77
CA VAL A 291 -9.24 -3.18 -11.85
C VAL A 291 -9.77 -3.97 -13.04
N HIS A 292 -11.10 -4.06 -13.20
CA HIS A 292 -11.68 -4.80 -14.33
C HIS A 292 -11.28 -4.22 -15.69
N MET A 293 -11.17 -2.90 -15.84
CA MET A 293 -10.73 -2.28 -17.11
C MET A 293 -9.26 -2.55 -17.47
N ASN A 294 -8.39 -2.75 -16.48
CA ASN A 294 -6.94 -2.93 -16.71
C ASN A 294 -6.50 -4.38 -16.48
N SER A 295 -7.44 -5.32 -16.40
CA SER A 295 -7.18 -6.74 -16.17
C SER A 295 -7.89 -7.59 -17.21
N VAL A 296 -7.32 -8.75 -17.50
CA VAL A 296 -7.85 -9.73 -18.46
C VAL A 296 -7.67 -11.13 -17.89
N TRP A 297 -8.61 -12.00 -18.22
CA TRP A 297 -8.53 -13.44 -17.92
C TRP A 297 -7.78 -14.15 -19.04
N ILE A 298 -6.73 -14.89 -18.68
CA ILE A 298 -6.10 -15.88 -19.54
C ILE A 298 -6.81 -17.20 -19.29
N ILE A 299 -7.41 -17.75 -20.35
CA ILE A 299 -8.16 -19.00 -20.29
C ILE A 299 -7.19 -20.16 -20.09
N GLY A 300 -7.48 -20.96 -19.06
CA GLY A 300 -6.90 -22.27 -18.84
C GLY A 300 -7.95 -23.33 -19.11
N ASP A 301 -8.48 -23.94 -18.05
CA ASP A 301 -9.54 -24.95 -18.10
C ASP A 301 -10.94 -24.37 -18.26
N GLY A 302 -11.09 -23.04 -18.21
CA GLY A 302 -12.33 -22.31 -18.47
C GLY A 302 -13.38 -22.41 -17.36
N LYS A 303 -13.10 -23.05 -16.24
CA LYS A 303 -14.12 -23.35 -15.22
C LYS A 303 -14.48 -22.16 -14.34
N THR A 304 -13.54 -21.24 -14.16
CA THR A 304 -13.72 -20.08 -13.27
C THR A 304 -14.14 -18.82 -14.01
N THR A 305 -13.87 -18.76 -15.31
CA THR A 305 -14.16 -17.60 -16.14
C THR A 305 -15.56 -17.71 -16.75
N ASN A 306 -16.37 -16.67 -16.59
CA ASN A 306 -17.67 -16.56 -17.24
C ASN A 306 -17.50 -16.23 -18.72
N PHE A 307 -18.17 -16.98 -19.60
CA PHE A 307 -18.04 -16.80 -21.05
C PHE A 307 -18.49 -15.41 -21.52
N TRP A 308 -19.54 -14.85 -20.91
CA TRP A 308 -20.20 -13.65 -21.41
C TRP A 308 -19.73 -12.35 -20.76
N ILE A 309 -19.53 -12.37 -19.45
CA ILE A 309 -19.39 -11.16 -18.61
C ILE A 309 -17.92 -10.88 -18.26
N ASP A 310 -17.08 -11.91 -18.23
CA ASP A 310 -15.68 -11.72 -17.91
C ASP A 310 -14.89 -11.27 -19.15
N ASN A 311 -13.89 -10.43 -18.91
CA ASN A 311 -12.99 -9.95 -19.93
C ASN A 311 -11.89 -10.98 -20.19
N TRP A 312 -12.10 -11.92 -21.11
CA TRP A 312 -11.09 -12.89 -21.56
C TRP A 312 -10.67 -12.71 -23.03
N LEU A 313 -11.34 -11.82 -23.77
CA LEU A 313 -11.02 -11.47 -25.17
C LEU A 313 -10.51 -10.02 -25.32
N GLY A 314 -10.19 -9.34 -24.23
CA GLY A 314 -9.85 -7.92 -24.21
C GLY A 314 -11.05 -7.04 -23.80
N GLU A 315 -12.27 -7.47 -24.12
CA GLU A 315 -13.53 -6.93 -23.59
C GLU A 315 -14.55 -8.05 -23.29
N PRO A 316 -15.54 -7.83 -22.40
CA PRO A 316 -16.65 -8.75 -22.19
C PRO A 316 -17.49 -8.95 -23.45
N LEU A 317 -17.79 -10.20 -23.81
CA LEU A 317 -18.64 -10.53 -24.96
C LEU A 317 -20.03 -9.88 -24.87
N ALA A 318 -20.58 -9.80 -23.66
CA ALA A 318 -21.88 -9.16 -23.45
C ALA A 318 -21.86 -7.67 -23.82
N ASP A 319 -20.73 -6.99 -23.66
CA ASP A 319 -20.58 -5.58 -24.02
C ASP A 319 -20.37 -5.44 -25.54
N THR A 320 -19.52 -6.29 -26.15
CA THR A 320 -19.31 -6.33 -27.61
C THR A 320 -20.61 -6.60 -28.39
N LEU A 321 -21.46 -7.47 -27.85
CA LEU A 321 -22.76 -7.83 -28.43
C LEU A 321 -23.90 -6.90 -28.01
N ASN A 322 -23.62 -5.83 -27.25
CA ASN A 322 -24.61 -4.88 -26.73
C ASN A 322 -25.76 -5.55 -25.96
N ILE A 323 -25.48 -6.63 -25.22
CA ILE A 323 -26.49 -7.32 -24.42
C ILE A 323 -26.92 -6.42 -23.25
N PRO A 324 -28.22 -6.11 -23.12
CA PRO A 324 -28.72 -5.28 -22.03
C PRO A 324 -28.33 -5.80 -20.64
N TRP A 325 -27.89 -4.89 -19.76
CA TRP A 325 -27.40 -5.20 -18.40
C TRP A 325 -28.37 -6.01 -17.54
N ASN A 326 -29.68 -5.88 -17.77
CA ASN A 326 -30.73 -6.63 -17.08
C ASN A 326 -30.72 -8.12 -17.46
N LEU A 327 -30.31 -8.45 -18.68
CA LEU A 327 -30.17 -9.83 -19.17
C LEU A 327 -28.82 -10.45 -18.81
N GLN A 328 -27.77 -9.63 -18.70
CA GLN A 328 -26.43 -10.10 -18.33
C GLN A 328 -26.42 -10.89 -17.01
N LYS A 329 -27.32 -10.58 -16.06
CA LYS A 329 -27.42 -11.29 -14.77
C LYS A 329 -27.79 -12.78 -14.87
N ASN A 330 -28.36 -13.19 -16.01
CA ASN A 330 -28.77 -14.57 -16.24
C ASN A 330 -27.70 -15.36 -17.04
N LEU A 331 -26.66 -14.68 -17.53
CA LEU A 331 -25.58 -15.28 -18.32
C LEU A 331 -24.53 -15.90 -17.40
N ASN A 332 -24.82 -17.09 -16.87
CA ASN A 332 -23.97 -17.77 -15.90
C ASN A 332 -23.09 -18.87 -16.49
N ALA A 333 -23.08 -19.04 -17.82
CA ALA A 333 -22.28 -20.07 -18.47
C ALA A 333 -20.77 -19.77 -18.33
N SER A 334 -20.01 -20.81 -17.98
CA SER A 334 -18.56 -20.77 -17.92
C SER A 334 -17.95 -20.95 -19.30
N VAL A 335 -16.68 -20.57 -19.47
CA VAL A 335 -15.93 -20.84 -20.71
C VAL A 335 -15.82 -22.35 -20.97
N ALA A 336 -15.66 -23.15 -19.91
CA ALA A 336 -15.59 -24.61 -20.02
C ALA A 336 -16.85 -25.23 -20.64
N ASP A 337 -18.03 -24.61 -20.48
CA ASP A 337 -19.29 -25.11 -21.06
C ASP A 337 -19.29 -25.04 -22.61
N PHE A 338 -18.38 -24.25 -23.19
CA PHE A 338 -18.20 -24.10 -24.64
C PHE A 338 -16.94 -24.80 -25.16
N ILE A 339 -16.33 -25.71 -24.38
CA ILE A 339 -15.12 -26.43 -24.75
C ILE A 339 -15.36 -27.95 -24.60
N ILE A 340 -15.15 -28.71 -25.67
CA ILE A 340 -15.11 -30.18 -25.64
C ILE A 340 -13.85 -30.66 -26.33
N ASP A 341 -13.10 -31.57 -25.71
CA ASP A 341 -11.85 -32.12 -26.25
C ASP A 341 -10.86 -31.04 -26.74
N LYS A 342 -10.72 -29.97 -25.95
CA LYS A 342 -9.90 -28.78 -26.27
C LYS A 342 -10.30 -28.05 -27.55
N SER A 343 -11.53 -28.25 -28.01
CA SER A 343 -12.11 -27.61 -29.18
C SER A 343 -13.32 -26.78 -28.77
N TRP A 344 -13.44 -25.59 -29.35
CA TRP A 344 -14.54 -24.68 -29.07
C TRP A 344 -15.84 -25.18 -29.71
N ILE A 345 -16.92 -25.25 -28.93
CA ILE A 345 -18.28 -25.53 -29.39
C ILE A 345 -19.09 -24.25 -29.27
N ILE A 346 -19.23 -23.53 -30.37
CA ILE A 346 -19.93 -22.25 -30.39
C ILE A 346 -21.17 -22.38 -31.28
N PRO A 347 -22.36 -21.94 -30.82
CA PRO A 347 -23.58 -22.04 -31.59
C PRO A 347 -23.46 -21.46 -33.01
N HIS A 348 -23.94 -22.21 -34.01
CA HIS A 348 -23.85 -21.83 -35.43
C HIS A 348 -24.50 -20.47 -35.73
N SER A 349 -25.52 -20.06 -34.97
CA SER A 349 -26.15 -18.74 -35.08
C SER A 349 -25.20 -17.59 -34.74
N LEU A 350 -24.30 -17.75 -33.76
CA LEU A 350 -23.26 -16.77 -33.47
C LEU A 350 -22.23 -16.69 -34.61
N ASN A 351 -22.02 -17.80 -35.33
CA ASN A 351 -21.11 -17.86 -36.47
C ASN A 351 -21.57 -17.08 -37.68
N ILE A 352 -22.85 -17.12 -37.97
CA ILE A 352 -23.41 -16.35 -39.08
C ILE A 352 -23.41 -14.85 -38.75
N LEU A 353 -23.67 -14.48 -37.50
CA LEU A 353 -23.86 -13.08 -37.09
C LEU A 353 -22.54 -12.34 -36.79
N TYR A 354 -21.53 -13.03 -36.25
CA TYR A 354 -20.28 -12.41 -35.76
C TYR A 354 -19.03 -13.23 -36.11
N PRO A 355 -18.67 -13.38 -37.40
CA PRO A 355 -17.55 -14.22 -37.83
C PRO A 355 -16.19 -13.77 -37.27
N GLN A 356 -15.93 -12.46 -37.22
CA GLN A 356 -14.67 -11.90 -36.69
C GLN A 356 -14.43 -12.23 -35.20
N LEU A 357 -15.50 -12.30 -34.43
CA LEU A 357 -15.44 -12.64 -33.01
C LEU A 357 -15.03 -14.09 -32.80
N LEU A 358 -15.45 -14.98 -33.71
CA LEU A 358 -15.14 -16.40 -33.65
C LEU A 358 -13.73 -16.74 -34.07
N ASP A 359 -13.17 -16.00 -35.03
CA ASP A 359 -11.75 -16.10 -35.31
C ASP A 359 -10.96 -15.79 -34.05
N LEU A 360 -11.35 -14.74 -33.31
CA LEU A 360 -10.72 -14.39 -32.05
C LEU A 360 -10.85 -15.52 -31.00
N ILE A 361 -12.07 -16.06 -30.81
CA ILE A 361 -12.31 -17.15 -29.85
C ILE A 361 -11.54 -18.40 -30.24
N SER A 362 -11.61 -18.83 -31.50
CA SER A 362 -10.95 -20.05 -31.99
C SER A 362 -9.44 -19.97 -31.88
N ASN A 363 -8.87 -18.77 -31.99
CA ASN A 363 -7.44 -18.52 -31.81
C ASN A 363 -6.99 -18.45 -30.34
N THR A 364 -7.92 -18.46 -29.37
CA THR A 364 -7.53 -18.51 -27.96
C THR A 364 -7.01 -19.89 -27.56
N TYR A 365 -5.82 -19.92 -26.98
CA TYR A 365 -5.18 -21.16 -26.54
C TYR A 365 -5.87 -21.72 -25.30
N ILE A 366 -6.32 -22.98 -25.38
CA ILE A 366 -6.92 -23.71 -24.26
C ILE A 366 -5.83 -24.56 -23.59
N SER A 367 -5.69 -24.42 -22.27
CA SER A 367 -4.75 -25.22 -21.48
C SER A 367 -5.45 -26.05 -20.41
N SER A 368 -4.74 -26.99 -19.77
CA SER A 368 -5.30 -27.76 -18.64
C SER A 368 -5.05 -27.11 -17.28
N ASN A 369 -4.37 -25.97 -17.25
CA ASN A 369 -4.08 -25.21 -16.04
C ASN A 369 -5.32 -24.41 -15.61
N PRO A 370 -5.43 -23.95 -14.35
CA PRO A 370 -6.52 -23.07 -13.95
C PRO A 370 -6.44 -21.72 -14.67
N ASP A 371 -7.60 -21.07 -14.87
CA ASP A 371 -7.65 -19.72 -15.44
C ASP A 371 -6.88 -18.72 -14.55
N ILE A 372 -6.29 -17.71 -15.19
CA ILE A 372 -5.45 -16.72 -14.50
C ILE A 372 -5.96 -15.31 -14.78
N PHE A 373 -6.26 -14.56 -13.72
CA PHE A 373 -6.57 -13.14 -13.83
C PHE A 373 -5.30 -12.30 -13.77
N ILE A 374 -4.96 -11.62 -14.87
CA ILE A 374 -3.72 -10.82 -14.99
C ILE A 374 -4.00 -9.33 -15.13
N TRP A 375 -3.06 -8.50 -14.68
CA TRP A 375 -3.01 -7.08 -15.00
C TRP A 375 -2.39 -6.88 -16.39
N GLN A 376 -2.93 -6.00 -17.23
CA GLN A 376 -2.51 -5.88 -18.64
C GLN A 376 -1.15 -5.19 -18.86
N LYS A 377 -0.74 -4.29 -17.94
CA LYS A 377 0.40 -3.38 -18.15
C LYS A 377 1.80 -3.88 -17.71
N PRO A 378 1.99 -4.98 -16.97
CA PRO A 378 3.31 -5.56 -16.74
C PRO A 378 3.49 -6.84 -17.58
N SER A 379 4.73 -7.13 -17.99
CA SER A 379 5.03 -8.30 -18.83
C SER A 379 4.77 -9.64 -18.13
N ASP A 380 4.76 -9.66 -16.80
CA ASP A 380 4.51 -10.85 -15.98
C ASP A 380 3.02 -11.00 -15.58
N GLY A 381 2.18 -10.01 -15.88
CA GLY A 381 0.75 -10.01 -15.54
C GLY A 381 0.43 -9.78 -14.06
N PHE A 382 1.42 -9.54 -13.19
CA PHE A 382 1.19 -9.33 -11.75
C PHE A 382 1.16 -7.84 -11.41
N LEU A 383 0.21 -7.41 -10.56
CA LEU A 383 0.19 -6.03 -10.06
C LEU A 383 1.04 -5.90 -8.79
N THR A 384 2.33 -5.60 -8.94
CA THR A 384 3.20 -5.29 -7.80
C THR A 384 2.84 -3.93 -7.18
N ALA A 385 3.29 -3.69 -5.94
CA ALA A 385 3.08 -2.39 -5.28
C ALA A 385 3.76 -1.23 -6.03
N LYS A 386 4.85 -1.52 -6.76
CA LYS A 386 5.57 -0.56 -7.59
C LYS A 386 4.73 -0.18 -8.82
N GLU A 387 4.15 -1.17 -9.52
CA GLU A 387 3.30 -0.91 -10.68
C GLU A 387 1.99 -0.25 -10.30
N ALA A 388 1.35 -0.67 -9.20
CA ALA A 388 0.15 0.00 -8.69
C ALA A 388 0.43 1.49 -8.40
N TYR A 389 1.60 1.81 -7.84
CA TYR A 389 2.00 3.20 -7.61
C TYR A 389 2.24 3.95 -8.91
N ALA A 390 2.95 3.36 -9.87
CA ALA A 390 3.20 3.96 -11.19
C ALA A 390 1.88 4.18 -11.96
N HIS A 391 0.91 3.28 -11.83
CA HIS A 391 -0.41 3.42 -12.43
C HIS A 391 -1.22 4.57 -11.80
N CYS A 392 -1.21 4.69 -10.47
CA CYS A 392 -1.88 5.80 -9.78
C CYS A 392 -1.16 7.15 -9.94
N ASN A 393 0.11 7.13 -10.33
CA ASN A 393 0.95 8.29 -10.52
C ASN A 393 1.76 8.15 -11.83
N PRO A 394 1.09 8.24 -12.99
CA PRO A 394 1.78 8.18 -14.27
C PRO A 394 2.82 9.30 -14.27
N GLY A 395 4.09 8.92 -14.43
CA GLY A 395 5.21 9.85 -14.39
C GLY A 395 4.98 11.02 -15.34
N THR A 396 5.43 12.20 -14.94
CA THR A 396 5.46 13.36 -15.84
C THR A 396 6.74 13.34 -16.65
N PHE A 397 6.79 14.09 -17.77
CA PHE A 397 7.94 14.20 -18.66
C PHE A 397 9.29 14.09 -17.93
N LEU A 398 10.16 13.22 -18.44
CA LEU A 398 11.51 13.03 -17.91
C LEU A 398 12.24 14.36 -17.90
N SER A 399 12.64 14.81 -16.71
CA SER A 399 13.55 15.95 -16.59
C SER A 399 14.92 15.52 -17.11
N ASN A 400 15.35 16.11 -18.24
CA ASN A 400 16.63 15.81 -18.91
C ASN A 400 17.88 15.96 -18.00
N TRP A 401 17.75 16.66 -16.87
CA TRP A 401 18.81 16.91 -15.89
C TRP A 401 18.74 16.02 -14.64
N GLY A 402 17.64 15.31 -14.39
CA GLY A 402 17.44 14.56 -13.14
C GLY A 402 18.50 13.48 -12.91
N LYS A 403 18.83 12.71 -13.96
CA LYS A 403 19.92 11.71 -13.91
C LYS A 403 21.30 12.34 -13.73
N THR A 404 21.52 13.55 -14.28
CA THR A 404 22.82 14.22 -14.25
C THR A 404 23.18 14.70 -12.85
N ILE A 405 22.22 15.27 -12.11
CA ILE A 405 22.52 15.86 -10.81
C ILE A 405 22.53 14.83 -9.66
N TRP A 406 21.84 13.70 -9.81
CA TRP A 406 21.71 12.66 -8.77
C TRP A 406 22.68 11.48 -8.99
N SER A 407 23.94 11.79 -9.31
CA SER A 407 25.02 10.80 -9.46
C SER A 407 25.60 10.39 -8.10
N THR A 408 26.08 9.15 -7.98
CA THR A 408 26.78 8.64 -6.79
C THR A 408 28.09 9.37 -6.51
N SER A 409 28.70 9.97 -7.54
CA SER A 409 29.94 10.73 -7.42
C SER A 409 29.74 12.15 -6.86
N ILE A 410 28.49 12.61 -6.72
CA ILE A 410 28.17 13.97 -6.25
C ILE A 410 27.63 13.88 -4.82
N PRO A 411 28.19 14.62 -3.86
CA PRO A 411 27.63 14.69 -2.52
C PRO A 411 26.15 15.13 -2.55
N PRO A 412 25.22 14.45 -1.85
CA PRO A 412 23.79 14.75 -1.94
C PRO A 412 23.40 16.19 -1.60
N ALA A 413 24.18 16.86 -0.75
CA ALA A 413 23.99 18.27 -0.41
C ALA A 413 24.20 19.18 -1.64
N ASN A 414 25.19 18.87 -2.48
CA ASN A 414 25.48 19.62 -3.71
C ASN A 414 24.40 19.36 -4.75
N SER A 415 24.03 18.10 -4.97
CA SER A 415 22.90 17.72 -5.85
C SER A 415 21.61 18.43 -5.47
N PHE A 416 21.33 18.55 -4.17
CA PHE A 416 20.15 19.26 -3.69
C PHE A 416 20.21 20.78 -3.96
N THR A 417 21.38 21.41 -3.79
CA THR A 417 21.55 22.82 -4.11
C THR A 417 21.32 23.07 -5.60
N THR A 418 21.90 22.25 -6.47
CA THR A 418 21.65 22.31 -7.92
C THR A 418 20.19 22.04 -8.27
N TRP A 419 19.54 21.10 -7.58
CA TRP A 419 18.12 20.82 -7.75
C TRP A 419 17.24 22.04 -7.41
N ARG A 420 17.54 22.77 -6.32
CA ARG A 420 16.84 24.01 -5.96
C ARG A 420 17.10 25.12 -6.97
N LEU A 421 18.33 25.23 -7.45
CA LEU A 421 18.73 26.18 -8.49
C LEU A 421 17.89 25.95 -9.76
N LEU A 422 17.78 24.72 -10.24
CA LEU A 422 17.01 24.35 -11.44
C LEU A 422 15.50 24.56 -11.29
N ASN A 423 14.97 24.47 -10.07
CA ASN A 423 13.56 24.75 -9.79
C ASN A 423 13.27 26.24 -9.53
N ASN A 424 14.29 27.11 -9.60
CA ASN A 424 14.24 28.51 -9.17
C ASN A 424 13.62 28.67 -7.77
N LYS A 425 14.17 27.93 -6.80
CA LYS A 425 13.75 27.95 -5.38
C LYS A 425 14.93 28.11 -4.43
N MET A 426 15.94 28.84 -4.85
CA MET A 426 16.99 29.33 -3.95
C MET A 426 16.41 30.40 -3.01
N PRO A 427 16.86 30.50 -1.76
CA PRO A 427 16.31 31.45 -0.79
C PRO A 427 16.93 32.84 -0.99
N THR A 428 16.92 33.34 -2.23
CA THR A 428 17.40 34.68 -2.58
C THR A 428 16.38 35.74 -2.24
N ASP A 429 16.81 37.00 -2.13
CA ASP A 429 15.92 38.13 -1.84
C ASP A 429 14.80 38.23 -2.87
N GLU A 430 15.10 38.06 -4.16
CA GLU A 430 14.11 37.99 -5.25
C GLU A 430 12.99 36.97 -4.95
N ASN A 431 13.36 35.75 -4.54
CA ASN A 431 12.40 34.68 -4.25
C ASN A 431 11.65 34.90 -2.93
N LEU A 432 12.20 35.66 -1.98
CA LEU A 432 11.54 36.06 -0.75
C LEU A 432 10.56 37.21 -1.00
N GLN A 433 10.95 38.21 -1.78
CA GLN A 433 10.10 39.33 -2.21
C GLN A 433 8.89 38.83 -3.00
N SER A 434 9.08 37.88 -3.91
CA SER A 434 7.97 37.25 -4.66
C SER A 434 6.98 36.50 -3.76
N ARG A 435 7.29 36.32 -2.47
CA ARG A 435 6.44 35.66 -1.46
C ARG A 435 5.92 36.63 -0.40
N GLY A 436 6.06 37.94 -0.64
CA GLY A 436 5.50 39.00 0.21
C GLY A 436 6.42 39.47 1.32
N CYS A 437 7.72 39.12 1.31
CA CYS A 437 8.68 39.72 2.23
C CYS A 437 9.12 41.09 1.69
N ALA A 438 8.94 42.16 2.47
CA ALA A 438 9.49 43.47 2.14
C ALA A 438 10.93 43.56 2.66
N LEU A 439 11.90 43.47 1.75
CA LEU A 439 13.33 43.64 2.04
C LEU A 439 14.04 44.35 0.90
N ALA A 440 15.14 45.04 1.18
CA ALA A 440 16.02 45.58 0.16
C ALA A 440 16.84 44.43 -0.46
N SER A 441 16.89 44.33 -1.78
CA SER A 441 17.62 43.28 -2.50
C SER A 441 18.97 43.80 -2.98
N LYS A 442 20.04 43.17 -2.52
CA LYS A 442 21.40 43.51 -2.96
C LYS A 442 22.33 42.31 -2.80
N CYS A 443 23.05 41.97 -3.87
CA CYS A 443 24.02 40.89 -3.85
C CYS A 443 25.16 41.20 -2.87
N ASP A 444 25.35 40.34 -1.86
CA ASP A 444 26.41 40.50 -0.85
C ASP A 444 27.83 40.38 -1.42
N LEU A 445 28.00 39.66 -2.54
CA LEU A 445 29.29 39.39 -3.16
C LEU A 445 29.80 40.58 -3.97
N CYS A 446 29.00 41.07 -4.92
CA CYS A 446 29.41 42.18 -5.78
C CYS A 446 28.93 43.55 -5.30
N ARG A 447 27.89 43.61 -4.47
CA ARG A 447 27.24 44.85 -3.99
C ARG A 447 26.74 45.79 -5.09
N LEU A 448 26.52 45.31 -6.32
CA LEU A 448 26.14 46.12 -7.48
C LEU A 448 24.75 45.82 -8.04
N LYS A 449 24.28 44.59 -7.92
CA LYS A 449 22.98 44.14 -8.46
C LYS A 449 22.11 43.51 -7.38
N GLU A 450 20.85 43.30 -7.71
CA GLU A 450 19.88 42.57 -6.88
C GLU A 450 20.34 41.13 -6.61
N ASP A 451 19.96 40.60 -5.45
CA ASP A 451 20.17 39.21 -5.08
C ASP A 451 19.15 38.31 -5.80
N SER A 452 19.53 37.90 -7.02
CA SER A 452 18.77 36.95 -7.85
C SER A 452 19.55 35.66 -8.07
N THR A 453 18.80 34.58 -8.33
CA THR A 453 19.40 33.26 -8.52
C THR A 453 20.36 33.23 -9.72
N GLN A 454 19.99 33.88 -10.83
CA GLN A 454 20.84 33.97 -12.02
C GLN A 454 22.07 34.85 -11.76
N HIS A 455 21.90 35.93 -11.00
CA HIS A 455 23.02 36.80 -10.66
C HIS A 455 24.05 36.08 -9.79
N LEU A 456 23.64 35.52 -8.65
CA LEU A 456 24.54 34.85 -7.71
C LEU A 456 25.36 33.73 -8.35
N PHE A 457 24.74 32.90 -9.18
CA PHE A 457 25.39 31.69 -9.69
C PHE A 457 26.07 31.87 -11.05
N LEU A 458 25.69 32.85 -11.87
CA LEU A 458 26.17 32.98 -13.25
C LEU A 458 26.73 34.36 -13.60
N GLN A 459 26.06 35.45 -13.18
CA GLN A 459 26.39 36.80 -13.68
C GLN A 459 27.27 37.64 -12.74
N CYS A 460 27.31 37.31 -11.45
CA CYS A 460 28.12 37.99 -10.45
C CYS A 460 29.60 37.92 -10.84
N SER A 461 30.34 39.02 -10.64
CA SER A 461 31.78 39.08 -10.95
C SER A 461 32.56 37.96 -10.24
N PHE A 462 32.22 37.71 -8.98
CA PHE A 462 32.79 36.62 -8.18
C PHE A 462 32.48 35.22 -8.76
N ALA A 463 31.22 34.98 -9.15
CA ALA A 463 30.83 33.70 -9.75
C ALA A 463 31.50 33.50 -11.12
N LYS A 464 31.57 34.56 -11.94
CA LYS A 464 32.25 34.53 -13.24
C LYS A 464 33.73 34.17 -13.11
N SER A 465 34.45 34.75 -12.14
CA SER A 465 35.86 34.41 -11.92
C SER A 465 36.04 32.93 -11.55
N ILE A 466 35.14 32.35 -10.76
CA ILE A 466 35.17 30.92 -10.41
C ILE A 466 34.93 30.06 -11.66
N TRP A 467 33.92 30.39 -12.45
CA TRP A 467 33.61 29.64 -13.67
C TRP A 467 34.71 29.74 -14.73
N GLN A 468 35.35 30.90 -14.88
CA GLN A 468 36.49 31.07 -15.77
C GLN A 468 37.68 30.24 -15.31
N TRP A 469 37.98 30.24 -14.01
CA TRP A 469 39.04 29.40 -13.45
C TRP A 469 38.75 27.89 -13.60
N LEU A 470 37.52 27.45 -13.37
CA LEU A 470 37.12 26.07 -13.62
C LEU A 470 37.19 25.70 -15.11
N GLY A 471 36.72 26.59 -15.98
CA GLY A 471 36.75 26.40 -17.43
C GLY A 471 38.18 26.28 -17.96
N SER A 472 39.12 27.10 -17.49
CA SER A 472 40.53 26.99 -17.86
C SER A 472 41.17 25.72 -17.33
N THR A 473 40.89 25.34 -16.08
CA THR A 473 41.43 24.11 -15.46
C THR A 473 40.95 22.85 -16.18
N LEU A 474 39.69 22.83 -16.62
CA LEU A 474 39.08 21.68 -17.30
C LEU A 474 39.17 21.76 -18.83
N SER A 475 39.76 22.83 -19.38
CA SER A 475 39.77 23.12 -20.83
C SER A 475 38.37 23.09 -21.47
N LEU A 476 37.37 23.60 -20.75
CA LEU A 476 35.96 23.66 -21.18
C LEU A 476 35.53 25.11 -21.45
N ASN A 477 34.84 25.32 -22.57
CA ASN A 477 34.16 26.59 -22.82
C ASN A 477 32.75 26.55 -22.20
N LEU A 478 32.58 27.20 -21.05
CA LEU A 478 31.33 27.18 -20.28
C LEU A 478 30.40 28.33 -20.69
N ASP A 479 29.21 27.98 -21.20
CA ASP A 479 28.15 28.96 -21.47
C ASP A 479 27.41 29.34 -20.16
N LEU A 480 27.63 30.58 -19.71
CA LEU A 480 27.04 31.14 -18.49
C LEU A 480 25.72 31.88 -18.72
N SER A 481 25.13 31.81 -19.91
CA SER A 481 23.83 32.46 -20.21
C SER A 481 22.68 31.86 -19.39
N SER A 482 22.71 30.54 -19.15
CA SER A 482 21.72 29.84 -18.33
C SER A 482 22.28 28.59 -17.66
N VAL A 483 21.68 28.18 -16.54
CA VAL A 483 22.07 26.94 -15.83
C VAL A 483 21.86 25.72 -16.73
N ASN A 484 20.84 25.74 -17.59
CA ASN A 484 20.59 24.65 -18.54
C ASN A 484 21.69 24.53 -19.60
N ASN A 485 22.23 25.65 -20.09
CA ASN A 485 23.33 25.63 -21.06
C ASN A 485 24.64 25.19 -20.40
N LEU A 486 24.89 25.62 -19.16
CA LEU A 486 26.00 25.13 -18.36
C LEU A 486 25.95 23.60 -18.20
N LEU A 487 24.76 23.03 -17.96
CA LEU A 487 24.57 21.56 -17.89
C LEU A 487 24.68 20.84 -19.24
N LYS A 488 24.48 21.53 -20.37
CA LYS A 488 24.68 20.95 -21.70
C LYS A 488 26.17 20.89 -22.06
N ALA A 489 26.93 21.92 -21.71
CA ALA A 489 28.37 21.98 -21.94
C ALA A 489 29.12 20.80 -21.28
N THR A 490 28.63 20.30 -20.14
CA THR A 490 29.24 19.17 -19.43
C THR A 490 28.84 17.79 -19.97
N LYS A 491 27.76 17.67 -20.75
CA LYS A 491 27.32 16.38 -21.33
C LYS A 491 28.13 15.94 -22.54
N LEU A 492 28.79 16.88 -23.23
CA LEU A 492 29.57 16.59 -24.43
C LEU A 492 30.91 15.87 -24.16
N ASN A 493 31.41 15.91 -22.90
CA ASN A 493 32.75 15.42 -22.55
C ASN A 493 32.77 14.36 -21.42
N CYS A 494 31.62 13.77 -21.07
CA CYS A 494 31.52 12.70 -20.04
C CYS A 494 30.96 11.39 -20.62
N SER A 495 31.26 11.11 -21.88
CA SER A 495 31.08 9.79 -22.49
C SER A 495 32.45 9.16 -22.68
N ASP A 496 32.97 8.58 -21.60
CA ASP A 496 33.93 7.48 -21.57
C ASP A 496 33.74 6.70 -20.26
#